data_AF-A0A2K3UYW2-F1
#
_entry.id   AF-A0A2K3UYW2-F1
#
_cell.length_a   1.000
_cell.length_b   1.000
_cell.length_c   1.000
_cell.angle_alpha   90.00
_cell.angle_beta   90.00
_cell.angle_gamma   90.00
#
_symmetry.space_group_name_H-M   'P 1'
#
loop_
_entity.id
_entity.type
_entity.pdbx_description
1 polymer ?
#
loop_
_entity_poly.entity_id
_entity_poly.type
_entity_poly.pdbx_seq_one_letter_code
_entity_poly.pdbx_strand_id
1 'polypeptide(L)'
;MKRLIPLSLLGLLSLSACGSSAPGAPDGGRPPLPSGVEVRFPAAPANAYLNLLKEDGTSVYQISVAAGKTVTEVDPTGLNVLVAEARPVSAWLPATVQGTPVVSAPAAKLNFLHWIMWRDKDSDGVRDAGEELPLMTHDRVAYASEAVTLSFQTTTPDMKQTWTLAAGWSRAEHYVYLPRDTTTYLRSLETSALKRYTLHVTTPITSQ
;
A
#
# COMPACT_ATOMS: atom_id res chain seq x y z
N MET A 1 19.28 -14.55 77.56
CA MET A 1 18.38 -13.38 77.37
C MET A 1 17.01 -13.90 76.93
N LYS A 2 15.95 -13.47 77.62
CA LYS A 2 14.54 -13.85 77.38
C LYS A 2 13.99 -13.15 76.12
N ARG A 3 13.09 -13.83 75.39
CA ARG A 3 11.78 -13.39 74.83
C ARG A 3 11.43 -14.27 73.61
N LEU A 4 10.45 -15.19 73.74
CA LEU A 4 9.00 -15.03 73.53
C LEU A 4 8.59 -15.19 72.05
N ILE A 5 8.01 -16.35 71.73
CA ILE A 5 7.09 -16.57 70.60
C ILE A 5 5.71 -16.08 71.06
N PRO A 6 4.92 -15.44 70.19
CA PRO A 6 3.57 -15.97 69.98
C PRO A 6 3.14 -15.98 68.51
N LEU A 7 2.43 -17.07 68.22
CA LEU A 7 1.60 -17.35 67.06
C LEU A 7 0.30 -16.53 67.16
N SER A 8 -0.09 -15.78 66.12
CA SER A 8 -1.41 -15.14 66.03
C SER A 8 -1.98 -15.16 64.61
N LEU A 9 -3.03 -15.98 64.48
CA LEU A 9 -4.33 -15.77 63.83
C LEU A 9 -4.49 -15.42 62.33
N LEU A 10 -5.34 -16.27 61.73
CA LEU A 10 -6.24 -16.08 60.59
C LEU A 10 -6.73 -14.64 60.36
N GLY A 11 -6.78 -14.24 59.08
CA GLY A 11 -7.48 -13.05 58.61
C GLY A 11 -7.80 -13.11 57.11
N LEU A 12 -8.97 -13.67 56.81
CA LEU A 12 -9.90 -13.41 55.70
C LEU A 12 -9.41 -12.72 54.41
N LEU A 13 -9.74 -13.38 53.30
CA LEU A 13 -9.99 -12.83 51.97
C LEU A 13 -10.85 -11.55 52.02
N SER A 14 -10.34 -10.48 51.41
CA SER A 14 -11.16 -9.40 50.86
C SER A 14 -10.57 -8.96 49.53
N LEU A 15 -11.27 -9.33 48.45
CA LEU A 15 -11.19 -8.70 47.15
C LEU A 15 -11.55 -7.22 47.30
N SER A 16 -10.57 -6.34 47.10
CA SER A 16 -10.82 -4.95 46.74
C SER A 16 -10.01 -4.63 45.50
N ALA A 17 -10.68 -4.74 44.36
CA ALA A 17 -10.30 -4.07 43.13
C ALA A 17 -10.53 -2.56 43.31
N CYS A 18 -9.51 -1.76 42.97
CA CYS A 18 -9.56 -0.35 42.55
C CYS A 18 -8.14 -0.07 42.03
N GLY A 19 -7.90 0.01 40.72
CA GLY A 19 -8.13 1.20 39.90
C GLY A 19 -6.99 2.20 40.17
N SER A 20 -6.00 2.39 39.29
CA SER A 20 -6.16 3.10 38.03
C SER A 20 -5.07 2.71 37.02
N SER A 21 -5.48 2.05 35.93
CA SER A 21 -4.73 2.06 34.68
C SER A 21 -4.68 3.48 34.15
N ALA A 22 -3.48 4.04 34.03
CA ALA A 22 -3.26 5.22 33.20
C ALA A 22 -3.87 4.95 31.80
N PRO A 23 -4.49 5.96 31.15
CA PRO A 23 -4.89 5.78 29.77
C PRO A 23 -3.63 5.44 28.98
N GLY A 24 -3.57 4.22 28.44
CA GLY A 24 -2.53 3.88 27.49
C GLY A 24 -2.58 4.93 26.37
N ALA A 25 -1.42 5.48 26.02
CA ALA A 25 -1.31 6.21 24.76
C ALA A 25 -1.98 5.36 23.66
N PRO A 26 -2.75 5.96 22.73
CA PRO A 26 -3.62 5.23 21.79
C PRO A 26 -2.89 4.21 20.89
N ASP A 27 -1.58 4.15 20.98
CA ASP A 27 -0.59 3.39 20.23
C ASP A 27 0.31 2.47 21.09
N GLY A 28 0.06 2.36 22.40
CA GLY A 28 0.61 1.29 23.24
C GLY A 28 2.14 1.27 23.43
N GLY A 29 2.80 2.44 23.41
CA GLY A 29 4.23 2.55 23.75
C GLY A 29 5.18 1.83 22.78
N ARG A 30 4.77 1.63 21.52
CA ARG A 30 5.62 1.05 20.48
C ARG A 30 6.55 2.12 19.89
N PRO A 31 7.78 1.77 19.47
CA PRO A 31 8.71 2.71 18.85
C PRO A 31 8.06 3.41 17.64
N PRO A 32 8.47 4.65 17.30
CA PRO A 32 7.87 5.40 16.21
C PRO A 32 8.01 4.65 14.88
N LEU A 33 6.92 4.62 14.10
CA LEU A 33 6.86 3.93 12.81
C LEU A 33 7.72 4.65 11.75
N PRO A 34 8.63 3.95 11.06
CA PRO A 34 9.25 4.45 9.83
C PRO A 34 8.19 4.80 8.79
N SER A 35 8.25 6.05 8.32
CA SER A 35 7.59 6.61 7.13
C SER A 35 6.12 6.26 6.82
N GLY A 36 5.33 5.71 7.75
CA GLY A 36 3.89 5.48 7.58
C GLY A 36 3.46 4.65 6.35
N VAL A 37 4.40 4.13 5.55
CA VAL A 37 4.14 3.31 4.35
C VAL A 37 4.65 1.90 4.58
N GLU A 38 3.74 0.94 4.49
CA GLU A 38 4.03 -0.49 4.61
C GLU A 38 3.85 -1.17 3.26
N VAL A 39 4.78 -2.06 2.88
CA VAL A 39 4.58 -3.01 1.77
C VAL A 39 4.56 -4.42 2.37
N ARG A 40 3.48 -5.15 2.14
CA ARG A 40 3.27 -6.53 2.60
C ARG A 40 3.43 -7.50 1.45
N PHE A 41 3.95 -8.68 1.72
CA PHE A 41 4.26 -9.69 0.71
C PHE A 41 4.27 -11.08 1.36
N PRO A 42 4.15 -12.18 0.58
CA PRO A 42 4.48 -13.52 1.05
C PRO A 42 5.92 -13.59 1.56
N ALA A 43 6.28 -14.59 2.37
CA ALA A 43 7.62 -14.71 2.93
C ALA A 43 8.71 -14.52 1.86
N ALA A 44 9.53 -13.48 2.03
CA ALA A 44 10.54 -13.11 1.04
C ALA A 44 11.59 -14.22 0.89
N PRO A 45 12.02 -14.54 -0.35
CA PRO A 45 13.14 -15.45 -0.56
C PRO A 45 14.46 -14.82 -0.09
N ALA A 46 15.54 -15.61 -0.05
CA ALA A 46 16.88 -15.04 0.08
C ALA A 46 17.20 -14.13 -1.11
N ASN A 47 18.04 -13.11 -0.88
CA ASN A 47 18.43 -12.10 -1.87
C ASN A 47 17.25 -11.39 -2.55
N ALA A 48 16.20 -11.10 -1.78
CA ALA A 48 15.03 -10.40 -2.29
C ALA A 48 15.19 -8.88 -2.22
N TYR A 49 14.59 -8.18 -3.16
CA TYR A 49 14.49 -6.72 -3.18
C TYR A 49 13.05 -6.29 -3.47
N LEU A 50 12.66 -5.16 -2.87
CA LEU A 50 11.47 -4.42 -3.26
C LEU A 50 11.88 -3.25 -4.14
N ASN A 51 11.19 -3.11 -5.28
CA ASN A 51 11.35 -1.95 -6.15
C ASN A 51 10.02 -1.23 -6.35
N LEU A 52 10.10 0.10 -6.38
CA LEU A 52 9.03 0.94 -6.88
C LEU A 52 9.36 1.33 -8.32
N LEU A 53 8.44 1.03 -9.24
CA LEU A 53 8.65 1.22 -10.66
C LEU A 53 7.72 2.26 -11.24
N LYS A 54 8.20 2.96 -12.27
CA LYS A 54 7.36 3.65 -13.26
C LYS A 54 6.68 2.62 -14.17
N GLU A 55 5.66 3.04 -14.92
CA GLU A 55 4.98 2.16 -15.89
C GLU A 55 5.90 1.65 -17.02
N ASP A 56 7.00 2.33 -17.31
CA ASP A 56 8.00 1.85 -18.28
C ASP A 56 9.00 0.84 -17.68
N GLY A 57 8.82 0.45 -16.41
CA GLY A 57 9.69 -0.48 -15.70
C GLY A 57 10.91 0.17 -15.05
N THR A 58 11.13 1.48 -15.19
CA THR A 58 12.24 2.16 -14.54
C THR A 58 12.10 2.13 -13.02
N SER A 59 13.13 1.65 -12.32
CA SER A 59 13.20 1.69 -10.86
C SER A 59 13.46 3.10 -10.35
N VAL A 60 12.65 3.56 -9.40
CA VAL A 60 12.82 4.85 -8.71
C VAL A 60 13.14 4.70 -7.23
N TYR A 61 13.00 3.49 -6.70
CA TYR A 61 13.32 3.15 -5.32
C TYR A 61 13.63 1.66 -5.25
N GLN A 62 14.63 1.27 -4.48
CA GLN A 62 15.01 -0.11 -4.24
C GLN A 62 15.44 -0.31 -2.78
N ILE A 63 15.04 -1.41 -2.17
CA ILE A 63 15.50 -1.81 -0.85
C ILE A 63 15.64 -3.33 -0.77
N SER A 64 16.73 -3.81 -0.15
CA SER A 64 16.92 -5.22 0.15
C SER A 64 15.95 -5.69 1.24
N VAL A 65 15.40 -6.89 1.09
CA VAL A 65 14.48 -7.50 2.04
C VAL A 65 15.11 -8.77 2.62
N ALA A 66 15.18 -8.84 3.95
CA ALA A 66 15.68 -10.03 4.62
C ALA A 66 14.76 -11.24 4.39
N ALA A 67 15.36 -12.41 4.17
CA ALA A 67 14.63 -13.66 3.95
C ALA A 67 13.63 -13.95 5.07
N GLY A 68 12.45 -14.46 4.71
CA GLY A 68 11.38 -14.80 5.64
C GLY A 68 10.55 -13.61 6.16
N LYS A 69 10.93 -12.35 5.84
CA LYS A 69 10.08 -11.19 6.12
C LYS A 69 8.80 -11.24 5.28
N THR A 70 7.73 -10.65 5.81
CA THR A 70 6.42 -10.53 5.13
C THR A 70 5.93 -9.09 5.04
N VAL A 71 6.71 -8.15 5.59
CA VAL A 71 6.43 -6.73 5.60
C VAL A 71 7.73 -5.95 5.65
N THR A 72 7.76 -4.83 4.93
CA THR A 72 8.83 -3.83 4.97
C THR A 72 8.19 -2.45 5.07
N GLU A 73 8.72 -1.61 5.95
CA GLU A 73 8.39 -0.18 5.98
C GLU A 73 9.32 0.54 5.01
N VAL A 74 8.76 1.48 4.24
CA VAL A 74 9.47 2.13 3.13
C VAL A 74 9.35 3.63 3.25
N ASP A 75 10.45 4.36 3.06
CA ASP A 75 10.44 5.82 3.07
C ASP A 75 10.28 6.39 1.66
N PRO A 76 9.09 6.92 1.29
CA PRO A 76 8.87 7.50 -0.03
C PRO A 76 9.28 8.98 -0.11
N THR A 77 10.01 9.55 0.86
CA THR A 77 10.40 10.98 0.83
C THR A 77 11.13 11.38 -0.46
N GLY A 78 11.83 10.45 -1.10
CA GLY A 78 12.49 10.66 -2.39
C GLY A 78 11.56 10.89 -3.58
N LEU A 79 10.26 10.63 -3.48
CA LEU A 79 9.33 10.72 -4.63
C LEU A 79 9.04 12.16 -5.08
N ASN A 80 9.37 13.17 -4.29
CA ASN A 80 9.11 14.57 -4.65
C ASN A 80 9.82 15.00 -5.95
N VAL A 81 10.96 14.39 -6.29
CA VAL A 81 11.66 14.67 -7.55
C VAL A 81 10.86 14.23 -8.79
N LEU A 82 9.97 13.25 -8.63
CA LEU A 82 9.16 12.67 -9.71
C LEU A 82 7.88 13.48 -9.98
N VAL A 83 7.58 14.51 -9.18
CA VAL A 83 6.44 15.41 -9.41
C VAL A 83 6.56 16.12 -10.76
N ALA A 84 7.79 16.49 -11.15
CA ALA A 84 8.07 17.14 -12.44
C ALA A 84 7.76 16.23 -13.65
N GLU A 85 7.71 14.91 -13.44
CA GLU A 85 7.41 13.92 -14.47
C GLU A 85 5.91 13.63 -14.61
N ALA A 86 5.06 14.21 -13.77
CA ALA A 86 3.63 14.01 -13.83
C ALA A 86 3.06 14.49 -15.19
N ARG A 87 2.19 13.67 -15.78
CA ARG A 87 1.62 13.88 -17.11
C ARG A 87 0.14 14.29 -17.02
N PRO A 88 -0.41 15.04 -17.98
CA PRO A 88 -1.83 15.38 -18.01
C PRO A 88 -2.72 14.13 -17.88
N VAL A 89 -3.91 14.25 -17.28
CA VAL A 89 -4.87 13.14 -17.11
C VAL A 89 -5.09 12.36 -18.41
N SER A 90 -5.17 13.04 -19.55
CA SER A 90 -5.39 12.42 -20.86
C SER A 90 -4.31 11.43 -21.28
N ALA A 91 -3.07 11.59 -20.79
CA ALA A 91 -1.97 10.67 -21.08
C ALA A 91 -2.08 9.32 -20.37
N TRP A 92 -2.96 9.22 -19.37
CA TRP A 92 -3.19 8.01 -18.56
C TRP A 92 -4.44 7.23 -18.98
N LEU A 93 -5.22 7.77 -19.90
CA LEU A 93 -6.41 7.11 -20.40
C LEU A 93 -6.04 5.96 -21.34
N PRO A 94 -6.60 4.75 -21.15
CA PRO A 94 -6.42 3.66 -22.08
C PRO A 94 -6.91 4.01 -23.49
N ALA A 95 -6.27 3.46 -24.52
CA ALA A 95 -6.72 3.62 -25.90
C ALA A 95 -8.12 3.03 -26.17
N THR A 96 -8.61 2.16 -25.28
CA THR A 96 -9.92 1.49 -25.36
C THR A 96 -11.07 2.28 -24.75
N VAL A 97 -10.82 3.52 -24.30
CA VAL A 97 -11.85 4.40 -23.75
C VAL A 97 -12.94 4.68 -24.79
N GLN A 98 -14.19 4.55 -24.36
CA GLN A 98 -15.38 4.90 -25.14
C GLN A 98 -15.94 6.24 -24.70
N GLY A 99 -16.42 7.03 -25.66
CA GLY A 99 -17.02 8.33 -25.40
C GLY A 99 -16.02 9.33 -24.83
N THR A 100 -16.57 10.37 -24.17
CA THR A 100 -15.77 11.42 -23.55
C THR A 100 -15.64 11.15 -22.04
N PRO A 101 -14.42 10.98 -21.51
CA PRO A 101 -14.19 10.93 -20.07
C PRO A 101 -14.71 12.17 -19.36
N VAL A 102 -15.23 11.99 -18.15
CA VAL A 102 -15.62 13.09 -17.27
C VAL A 102 -14.47 13.34 -16.30
N VAL A 103 -13.90 14.54 -16.31
CA VAL A 103 -12.76 14.93 -15.47
C VAL A 103 -13.11 16.18 -14.68
N SER A 104 -13.04 16.12 -13.35
CA SER A 104 -13.37 17.27 -12.49
C SER A 104 -12.32 18.39 -12.57
N ALA A 105 -11.05 18.02 -12.78
CA ALA A 105 -9.90 18.92 -12.89
C ALA A 105 -9.07 18.57 -14.13
N PRO A 106 -9.43 19.06 -15.32
CA PRO A 106 -8.76 18.69 -16.58
C PRO A 106 -7.28 19.11 -16.67
N ALA A 107 -6.88 20.11 -15.89
CA ALA A 107 -5.49 20.58 -15.81
C ALA A 107 -4.61 19.75 -14.87
N ALA A 108 -5.21 18.84 -14.09
CA ALA A 108 -4.47 17.98 -13.17
C ALA A 108 -3.43 17.15 -13.92
N LYS A 109 -2.27 16.97 -13.29
CA LYS A 109 -1.22 16.07 -13.74
C LYS A 109 -1.12 14.90 -12.77
N LEU A 110 -0.98 13.70 -13.33
CA LEU A 110 -0.91 12.46 -12.59
C LEU A 110 0.43 11.77 -12.80
N ASN A 111 0.85 11.01 -11.79
CA ASN A 111 1.92 10.03 -11.90
C ASN A 111 1.51 8.76 -11.14
N PHE A 112 1.72 7.59 -11.74
CA PHE A 112 1.45 6.31 -11.10
C PHE A 112 2.70 5.46 -11.09
N LEU A 113 2.96 4.86 -9.93
CA LEU A 113 4.04 3.92 -9.71
C LEU A 113 3.46 2.66 -9.04
N HIS A 114 4.18 1.56 -9.14
CA HIS A 114 3.75 0.29 -8.54
C HIS A 114 4.92 -0.48 -7.93
N TRP A 115 4.64 -1.23 -6.88
CA TRP A 115 5.61 -2.07 -6.21
C TRP A 115 5.76 -3.41 -6.92
N ILE A 116 6.97 -3.93 -6.95
CA ILE A 116 7.28 -5.32 -7.27
C ILE A 116 8.24 -5.89 -6.24
N MET A 117 8.38 -7.21 -6.25
CA MET A 117 9.47 -7.92 -5.59
C MET A 117 10.21 -8.78 -6.60
N TRP A 118 11.52 -8.83 -6.50
CA TRP A 118 12.38 -9.68 -7.33
C TRP A 118 13.46 -10.33 -6.47
N ARG A 119 14.09 -11.38 -7.01
CA ARG A 119 15.18 -12.10 -6.37
C ARG A 119 16.43 -11.99 -7.22
N ASP A 120 17.46 -11.39 -6.64
CA ASP A 120 18.80 -11.27 -7.19
C ASP A 120 19.50 -12.64 -7.16
N LYS A 121 19.58 -13.28 -8.33
CA LYS A 121 20.09 -14.65 -8.47
C LYS A 121 21.60 -14.69 -8.64
N ASP A 122 22.22 -13.63 -9.13
CA ASP A 122 23.65 -13.55 -9.39
C ASP A 122 24.40 -12.57 -8.46
N SER A 123 23.67 -11.90 -7.57
CA SER A 123 24.17 -11.04 -6.48
C SER A 123 24.83 -9.75 -6.96
N ASP A 124 24.37 -9.19 -8.08
CA ASP A 124 24.89 -7.92 -8.62
C ASP A 124 24.11 -6.69 -8.13
N GLY A 125 22.98 -6.90 -7.45
CA GLY A 125 22.11 -5.85 -6.92
C GLY A 125 21.27 -5.12 -7.98
N VAL A 126 21.25 -5.61 -9.22
CA VAL A 126 20.52 -5.07 -10.37
C VAL A 126 19.40 -6.03 -10.74
N ARG A 127 18.23 -5.48 -11.04
CA ARG A 127 17.08 -6.31 -11.45
C ARG A 127 17.22 -6.74 -12.90
N ASP A 128 17.38 -8.05 -13.11
CA ASP A 128 17.49 -8.65 -14.43
C ASP A 128 16.22 -9.34 -14.93
N ALA A 129 16.23 -9.64 -16.23
CA ALA A 129 15.15 -10.36 -16.88
C ALA A 129 14.95 -11.76 -16.24
N GLY A 130 13.72 -12.03 -15.79
CA GLY A 130 13.34 -13.30 -15.18
C GLY A 130 13.64 -13.41 -13.67
N GLU A 131 14.05 -12.33 -13.03
CA GLU A 131 14.25 -12.28 -11.58
C GLU A 131 13.05 -11.77 -10.79
N GLU A 132 12.11 -11.12 -11.48
CA GLU A 132 10.83 -10.71 -10.91
C GLU A 132 10.08 -11.91 -10.35
N LEU A 133 9.62 -11.77 -9.10
CA LEU A 133 8.70 -12.73 -8.54
C LEU A 133 7.32 -12.52 -9.17
N PRO A 134 6.51 -13.58 -9.34
CA PRO A 134 5.15 -13.50 -9.87
C PRO A 134 4.18 -12.94 -8.81
N LEU A 135 4.51 -11.75 -8.31
CA LEU A 135 3.76 -10.99 -7.32
C LEU A 135 3.35 -9.66 -7.94
N MET A 136 2.16 -9.21 -7.63
CA MET A 136 1.65 -7.91 -8.07
C MET A 136 0.96 -7.19 -6.92
N THR A 137 0.85 -5.87 -7.05
CA THR A 137 -0.06 -5.07 -6.24
C THR A 137 -1.10 -4.43 -7.16
N HIS A 138 -2.34 -4.38 -6.69
CA HIS A 138 -3.42 -3.69 -7.40
C HIS A 138 -3.41 -2.19 -7.13
N ASP A 139 -2.91 -1.81 -5.96
CA ASP A 139 -2.83 -0.42 -5.54
C ASP A 139 -1.69 0.30 -6.26
N ARG A 140 -1.86 1.60 -6.47
CA ARG A 140 -0.82 2.44 -7.06
C ARG A 140 -0.29 3.42 -6.03
N VAL A 141 1.03 3.68 -6.08
CA VAL A 141 1.56 4.92 -5.50
C VAL A 141 1.20 6.01 -6.52
N ALA A 142 0.31 6.91 -6.14
CA ALA A 142 -0.24 7.91 -7.05
C ALA A 142 0.16 9.30 -6.62
N TYR A 143 0.47 10.16 -7.59
CA TYR A 143 0.57 11.59 -7.42
C TYR A 143 -0.54 12.26 -8.24
N ALA A 144 -1.17 13.27 -7.66
CA ALA A 144 -1.98 14.23 -8.41
C ALA A 144 -1.56 15.67 -8.06
N SER A 145 -1.43 16.54 -9.05
CA SER A 145 -1.07 17.96 -8.80
C SER A 145 -2.17 18.74 -8.06
N GLU A 146 -3.40 18.29 -8.19
CA GLU A 146 -4.59 18.78 -7.48
C GLU A 146 -5.56 17.61 -7.29
N ALA A 147 -6.55 17.76 -6.41
CA ALA A 147 -7.55 16.71 -6.22
C ALA A 147 -8.38 16.54 -7.50
N VAL A 148 -8.57 15.30 -7.95
CA VAL A 148 -9.25 15.02 -9.22
C VAL A 148 -10.10 13.76 -9.12
N THR A 149 -11.29 13.85 -9.70
CA THR A 149 -12.15 12.71 -10.02
C THR A 149 -12.22 12.54 -11.53
N LEU A 150 -12.03 11.31 -11.98
CA LEU A 150 -12.08 10.91 -13.38
C LEU A 150 -13.02 9.72 -13.52
N SER A 151 -13.93 9.76 -14.50
CA SER A 151 -14.77 8.61 -14.85
C SER A 151 -14.76 8.35 -16.35
N PHE A 152 -14.60 7.07 -16.75
CA PHE A 152 -14.60 6.64 -18.15
C PHE A 152 -15.00 5.16 -18.26
N GLN A 153 -15.29 4.71 -19.49
CA GLN A 153 -15.59 3.30 -19.77
C GLN A 153 -14.65 2.75 -20.84
N THR A 154 -14.16 1.52 -20.70
CA THR A 154 -13.33 0.83 -21.71
C THR A 154 -14.13 -0.23 -22.47
N THR A 155 -13.74 -0.57 -23.71
CA THR A 155 -14.34 -1.67 -24.49
C THR A 155 -13.83 -3.06 -24.09
N THR A 156 -12.55 -3.18 -23.71
CA THR A 156 -11.90 -4.48 -23.46
C THR A 156 -10.97 -4.36 -22.24
N PRO A 157 -11.34 -4.95 -21.08
CA PRO A 157 -12.68 -5.45 -20.77
C PRO A 157 -13.73 -4.33 -20.78
N ASP A 158 -15.00 -4.68 -20.93
CA ASP A 158 -16.10 -3.73 -20.72
C ASP A 158 -16.13 -3.33 -19.24
N MET A 159 -15.70 -2.11 -18.95
CA MET A 159 -15.42 -1.69 -17.58
C MET A 159 -15.65 -0.19 -17.42
N LYS A 160 -16.48 0.20 -16.45
CA LYS A 160 -16.59 1.58 -15.98
C LYS A 160 -15.59 1.81 -14.87
N GLN A 161 -14.75 2.82 -15.03
CA GLN A 161 -13.69 3.17 -14.11
C GLN A 161 -13.99 4.52 -13.47
N THR A 162 -13.76 4.62 -12.17
CA THR A 162 -13.78 5.88 -11.43
C THR A 162 -12.50 6.01 -10.62
N TRP A 163 -11.74 7.06 -10.86
CA TRP A 163 -10.56 7.40 -10.07
C TRP A 163 -10.85 8.62 -9.22
N THR A 164 -10.55 8.55 -7.92
CA THR A 164 -10.71 9.67 -6.99
C THR A 164 -9.40 9.87 -6.24
N LEU A 165 -8.61 10.85 -6.69
CA LEU A 165 -7.26 11.09 -6.19
C LEU A 165 -7.20 12.40 -5.43
N ALA A 166 -6.58 12.37 -4.26
CA ALA A 166 -6.20 13.56 -3.51
C ALA A 166 -4.94 14.20 -4.11
N ALA A 167 -4.76 15.51 -3.90
CA ALA A 167 -3.54 16.20 -4.25
C ALA A 167 -2.32 15.65 -3.49
N GLY A 168 -1.17 15.64 -4.13
CA GLY A 168 0.08 15.10 -3.59
C GLY A 168 0.23 13.59 -3.75
N TRP A 169 1.24 13.03 -3.10
CA TRP A 169 1.51 11.59 -3.11
C TRP A 169 0.58 10.83 -2.14
N SER A 170 -0.11 9.82 -2.66
CA SER A 170 -1.02 8.95 -1.93
C SER A 170 -0.85 7.48 -2.33
N ARG A 171 -1.49 6.59 -1.55
CA ARG A 171 -1.88 5.27 -2.04
C ARG A 171 -3.22 5.43 -2.73
N ALA A 172 -3.30 5.01 -3.97
CA ALA A 172 -4.57 4.81 -4.65
C ALA A 172 -4.95 3.33 -4.57
N GLU A 173 -5.91 3.05 -3.68
CA GLU A 173 -6.43 1.72 -3.42
C GLU A 173 -7.37 1.28 -4.54
N HIS A 174 -7.25 0.02 -4.92
CA HIS A 174 -7.92 -0.52 -6.08
C HIS A 174 -9.03 -1.51 -5.72
N TYR A 175 -10.20 -1.34 -6.37
CA TYR A 175 -11.31 -2.29 -6.29
C TYR A 175 -11.85 -2.62 -7.67
N VAL A 176 -12.11 -3.90 -7.94
CA VAL A 176 -12.92 -4.34 -9.09
C VAL A 176 -13.95 -5.35 -8.65
N TYR A 177 -15.16 -5.21 -9.18
CA TYR A 177 -16.20 -6.21 -9.09
C TYR A 177 -17.09 -6.21 -10.33
N LEU A 178 -17.75 -7.35 -10.57
CA LEU A 178 -18.81 -7.48 -11.56
C LEU A 178 -20.15 -7.50 -10.83
N PRO A 179 -21.00 -6.46 -10.96
CA PRO A 179 -22.35 -6.49 -10.41
C PRO A 179 -23.13 -7.69 -10.95
N ARG A 180 -24.03 -8.21 -10.10
CA ARG A 180 -24.92 -9.31 -10.51
C ARG A 180 -25.76 -8.86 -11.71
N ASP A 181 -25.95 -9.78 -12.66
CA ASP A 181 -26.77 -9.57 -13.86
C ASP A 181 -26.26 -8.46 -14.80
N THR A 182 -24.96 -8.15 -14.74
CA THR A 182 -24.29 -7.23 -15.68
C THR A 182 -23.12 -7.92 -16.38
N THR A 183 -22.72 -7.37 -17.53
CA THR A 183 -21.47 -7.74 -18.23
C THR A 183 -20.37 -6.69 -18.06
N THR A 184 -20.69 -5.54 -17.48
CA THR A 184 -19.77 -4.41 -17.32
C THR A 184 -19.15 -4.44 -15.93
N TYR A 185 -17.83 -4.54 -15.87
CA TYR A 185 -17.08 -4.43 -14.62
C TYR A 185 -17.16 -3.00 -14.07
N LEU A 186 -17.15 -2.88 -12.74
CA LEU A 186 -16.93 -1.61 -12.06
C LEU A 186 -15.54 -1.65 -11.43
N ARG A 187 -14.74 -0.63 -11.72
CA ARG A 187 -13.41 -0.43 -11.15
C ARG A 187 -13.34 0.91 -10.45
N SER A 188 -12.75 0.94 -9.26
CA SER A 188 -12.34 2.18 -8.63
C SER A 188 -10.87 2.20 -8.26
N LEU A 189 -10.30 3.40 -8.28
CA LEU A 189 -8.95 3.71 -7.85
C LEU A 189 -9.00 4.96 -6.95
N GLU A 190 -8.90 4.78 -5.64
CA GLU A 190 -9.29 5.80 -4.66
C GLU A 190 -8.17 6.09 -3.67
N THR A 191 -7.89 7.38 -3.41
CA THR A 191 -6.92 7.74 -2.37
C THR A 191 -7.33 7.15 -1.02
N SER A 192 -6.44 6.38 -0.41
CA SER A 192 -6.58 5.84 0.94
C SER A 192 -5.65 6.56 1.92
N ALA A 193 -6.15 6.84 3.12
CA ALA A 193 -5.34 7.37 4.22
C ALA A 193 -4.34 6.33 4.74
N LEU A 194 -4.70 5.04 4.67
CA LEU A 194 -3.81 3.94 5.02
C LEU A 194 -2.83 3.69 3.86
N LYS A 195 -1.55 3.99 4.06
CA LYS A 195 -0.50 3.77 3.05
C LYS A 195 0.08 2.35 3.15
N ARG A 196 -0.76 1.33 3.00
CA ARG A 196 -0.35 -0.08 3.04
C ARG A 196 -0.57 -0.75 1.69
N TYR A 197 0.51 -1.16 1.04
CA TYR A 197 0.48 -1.93 -0.20
C TYR A 197 0.57 -3.42 0.13
N THR A 198 -0.12 -4.25 -0.65
CA THR A 198 0.02 -5.71 -0.56
C THR A 198 0.40 -6.27 -1.91
N LEU A 199 1.51 -6.99 -1.95
CA LEU A 199 1.93 -7.84 -3.04
C LEU A 199 1.36 -9.25 -2.82
N HIS A 200 0.77 -9.83 -3.85
CA HIS A 200 0.24 -11.19 -3.82
C HIS A 200 0.42 -11.85 -5.19
N VAL A 201 0.22 -13.17 -5.25
CA VAL A 201 0.22 -13.90 -6.53
C VAL A 201 -0.79 -13.31 -7.50
N THR A 202 -0.49 -13.39 -8.79
CA THR A 202 -1.32 -12.81 -9.85
C THR A 202 -2.77 -13.28 -9.76
N THR A 203 -3.69 -12.32 -9.78
CA THR A 203 -5.13 -12.53 -9.92
C THR A 203 -5.55 -12.31 -11.39
N PRO A 204 -6.74 -12.78 -11.80
CA PRO A 204 -7.21 -12.61 -13.19
C PRO A 204 -7.12 -11.16 -13.67
N ILE A 205 -6.99 -10.95 -15.00
CA ILE A 205 -6.86 -9.61 -15.64
C ILE A 205 -7.93 -8.62 -15.16
N THR A 206 -9.13 -9.11 -14.84
CA THR A 206 -10.24 -8.30 -14.30
C THR A 206 -9.93 -7.67 -12.94
N SER A 207 -8.82 -8.03 -12.30
CA SER A 207 -8.39 -7.48 -11.04
C SER A 207 -7.24 -6.49 -11.19
N GLN A 208 -6.61 -6.32 -12.36
CA GLN A 208 -5.38 -5.53 -12.55
C GLN A 208 -5.62 -4.06 -12.91
#